data_AF-A0A523DZH8-F1
#
_entry.id   AF-A0A523DZH8-F1
#
_cell.length_a   1.000
_cell.length_b   1.000
_cell.length_c   1.000
_cell.angle_alpha   90.00
_cell.angle_beta   90.00
_cell.angle_gamma   90.00
#
_symmetry.space_group_name_H-M   'P 1'
#
loop_
_entity.id
_entity.type
_entity.pdbx_description
1 polymer ?
#
loop_
_entity_poly.entity_id
_entity_poly.type
_entity_poly.pdbx_seq_one_letter_code
_entity_poly.pdbx_strand_id
1 'polypeptide(L)'
;MVHDIHHVVSGYDTDWRGELEIAAWELSSGGCGWYLLYWIDRMVFMSLGLLFCPKRTIRAFERGREHRNSFDRDPEDLLTSDFDELKRRSLRIAG
;
A
#
# COMPACT_ATOMS: atom_id res chain seq x y z
N MET A 1 11.35 -1.62 -1.94
CA MET A 1 11.27 -0.75 -3.14
C MET A 1 9.83 -0.41 -3.54
N VAL A 2 9.00 -1.35 -4.02
CA VAL A 2 7.59 -1.06 -4.34
C VAL A 2 6.83 -0.54 -3.11
N HIS A 3 7.10 -1.13 -1.96
CA HIS A 3 6.62 -0.67 -0.65
C HIS A 3 7.00 0.79 -0.32
N ASP A 4 8.26 1.19 -0.54
CA ASP A 4 8.70 2.55 -0.27
C ASP A 4 8.03 3.58 -1.20
N ILE A 5 7.78 3.20 -2.46
CA ILE A 5 6.99 4.00 -3.41
C ILE A 5 5.55 4.18 -2.89
N HIS A 6 4.97 3.14 -2.30
CA HIS A 6 3.63 3.24 -1.74
C HIS A 6 3.54 4.26 -0.59
N HIS A 7 4.60 4.45 0.22
CA HIS A 7 4.61 5.53 1.23
C HIS A 7 4.48 6.90 0.57
N VAL A 8 5.24 7.13 -0.50
CA VAL A 8 5.22 8.41 -1.22
C VAL A 8 3.86 8.66 -1.90
N VAL A 9 3.27 7.63 -2.49
CA VAL A 9 1.97 7.73 -3.18
C VAL A 9 0.81 7.92 -2.20
N SER A 10 0.79 7.15 -1.11
CA SER A 10 -0.27 7.18 -0.11
C SER A 10 -0.13 8.37 0.85
N GLY A 11 1.09 8.86 1.07
CA GLY A 11 1.40 9.86 2.09
C GLY A 11 1.42 9.31 3.51
N TYR A 12 1.50 7.98 3.69
CA TYR A 12 1.76 7.41 5.01
C TYR A 12 3.24 7.59 5.38
N ASP A 13 3.50 8.07 6.60
CA ASP A 13 4.85 8.22 7.11
C ASP A 13 5.56 6.85 7.23
N THR A 14 6.89 6.87 7.30
CA THR A 14 7.73 5.67 7.55
C THR A 14 7.96 5.46 9.06
N ASP A 15 7.02 5.91 9.89
CA ASP A 15 7.02 5.62 11.32
C ASP A 15 6.29 4.31 11.59
N TRP A 16 6.44 3.75 12.78
CA TRP A 16 5.83 2.45 13.09
C TRP A 16 4.31 2.43 12.95
N ARG A 17 3.61 3.56 12.99
CA ARG A 17 2.15 3.62 12.78
C ARG A 17 1.81 3.68 11.30
N GLY A 18 2.59 4.43 10.53
CA GLY A 18 2.49 4.51 9.09
C GLY A 18 2.76 3.17 8.42
N GLU A 19 3.68 2.36 8.97
CA GLU A 19 3.88 0.96 8.54
C GLU A 19 2.63 0.09 8.72
N LEU A 20 1.86 0.31 9.80
CA LEU A 20 0.61 -0.43 10.03
C LEU A 20 -0.51 0.06 9.09
N GLU A 21 -0.57 1.36 8.84
CA GLU A 21 -1.51 1.96 7.90
C GLU A 21 -1.23 1.50 6.46
N ILE A 22 0.02 1.55 6.03
CA ILE A 22 0.38 1.16 4.67
C ILE A 22 0.18 -0.33 4.42
N ALA A 23 0.44 -1.19 5.41
CA ALA A 23 0.16 -2.62 5.28
C ALA A 23 -1.34 -2.89 5.00
N ALA A 24 -2.24 -2.18 5.69
CA ALA A 24 -3.67 -2.28 5.46
C ALA A 24 -4.10 -1.71 4.09
N TRP A 25 -3.48 -0.60 3.67
CA TRP A 25 -3.71 -0.01 2.37
C TRP A 25 -3.22 -0.92 1.23
N GLU A 26 -2.01 -1.49 1.33
CA GLU A 26 -1.45 -2.42 0.34
C GLU A 26 -2.33 -3.66 0.19
N LEU A 27 -2.82 -4.19 1.30
CA LEU A 27 -3.69 -5.36 1.30
C LEU A 27 -5.01 -5.14 0.56
N SER A 28 -5.60 -3.95 0.72
CA SER A 28 -6.90 -3.59 0.13
C SER A 28 -6.81 -3.04 -1.29
N SER A 29 -5.66 -2.51 -1.70
CA SER A 29 -5.41 -1.90 -3.01
C SER A 29 -4.97 -2.88 -4.10
N GLY A 30 -5.15 -4.19 -3.90
CA GLY A 30 -4.74 -5.22 -4.85
C GLY A 30 -3.82 -6.29 -4.28
N GLY A 31 -3.38 -6.14 -3.02
CA GLY A 31 -2.55 -7.13 -2.34
C GLY A 31 -1.10 -7.13 -2.82
N CYS A 32 -0.39 -8.23 -2.58
CA CYS A 32 1.07 -8.30 -2.79
C CYS A 32 1.49 -9.13 -4.03
N GLY A 33 0.60 -9.27 -5.01
CA GLY A 33 0.85 -10.06 -6.22
C GLY A 33 1.29 -11.51 -5.89
N TRP A 34 2.35 -11.97 -6.54
CA TRP A 34 2.90 -13.34 -6.40
C TRP A 34 3.79 -13.53 -5.16
N TYR A 35 4.06 -12.48 -4.39
CA TYR A 35 4.99 -12.52 -3.27
C TYR A 35 4.30 -13.00 -1.98
N LEU A 36 4.22 -14.31 -1.79
CA LEU A 36 3.50 -14.92 -0.66
C LEU A 36 4.03 -14.45 0.72
N LEU A 37 5.34 -14.23 0.86
CA LEU A 37 5.92 -13.73 2.11
C LEU A 37 5.39 -12.32 2.45
N TYR A 38 5.16 -11.48 1.45
CA TYR A 38 4.61 -10.15 1.66
C TYR A 38 3.15 -10.24 2.11
N TRP A 39 2.36 -11.16 1.55
CA TRP A 39 1.00 -11.37 2.05
C TRP A 39 0.95 -11.67 3.55
N ILE A 40 1.82 -12.56 4.05
CA ILE A 40 1.87 -12.91 5.47
C ILE A 40 2.26 -11.68 6.30
N ASP A 41 3.31 -10.99 5.88
CA ASP A 41 3.81 -9.78 6.53
C ASP A 41 2.74 -8.69 6.63
N ARG A 42 2.03 -8.35 5.53
CA ARG A 42 0.95 -7.32 5.56
C ARG A 42 -0.20 -7.74 6.46
N MET A 43 -0.53 -9.03 6.54
CA MET A 43 -1.57 -9.51 7.45
C MET A 43 -1.17 -9.36 8.92
N VAL A 44 0.11 -9.62 9.26
CA VAL A 44 0.63 -9.42 10.61
C VAL A 44 0.60 -7.94 10.97
N PHE A 45 1.14 -7.06 10.12
CA PHE A 45 1.13 -5.62 10.36
C PHE A 45 -0.28 -5.03 10.39
N MET A 46 -1.20 -5.47 9.53
CA MET A 46 -2.60 -5.07 9.61
C MET A 46 -3.23 -5.52 10.95
N SER A 47 -2.95 -6.74 11.41
CA SER A 47 -3.48 -7.26 12.68
C SER A 47 -2.96 -6.45 13.86
N LEU A 48 -1.67 -6.12 13.88
CA LEU A 48 -1.08 -5.21 14.86
C LEU A 48 -1.68 -3.80 14.77
N GLY A 49 -1.95 -3.31 13.56
CA GLY A 49 -2.63 -2.05 13.30
C GLY A 49 -4.05 -2.01 13.86
N LEU A 50 -4.80 -3.11 13.73
CA LEU A 50 -6.14 -3.23 14.31
C LEU A 50 -6.10 -3.27 15.85
N LEU A 51 -5.03 -3.81 16.43
CA LEU A 51 -4.84 -3.85 17.89
C LEU A 51 -4.42 -2.50 18.48
N PHE A 52 -3.45 -1.82 17.87
CA PHE A 52 -2.82 -0.62 18.44
C PHE A 52 -3.34 0.70 17.85
N CYS A 53 -3.81 0.71 16.60
CA CYS A 53 -4.23 1.92 15.88
C CYS A 53 -5.51 1.69 15.03
N PRO A 54 -6.59 1.09 15.58
CA PRO A 54 -7.70 0.54 14.80
C PRO A 54 -8.35 1.53 13.82
N LYS A 55 -8.62 2.76 14.27
CA LYS A 55 -9.27 3.78 13.44
C LYS A 55 -8.40 4.20 12.25
N ARG A 56 -7.07 4.25 12.43
CA ARG A 56 -6.14 4.61 11.35
C ARG A 56 -6.04 3.46 10.34
N THR A 57 -5.90 2.24 10.84
CA THR A 57 -5.81 1.01 10.05
C THR A 57 -7.06 0.77 9.20
N ILE A 58 -8.26 0.92 9.79
CA ILE A 58 -9.52 0.78 9.05
C ILE A 58 -9.63 1.84 7.94
N ARG A 59 -9.35 3.11 8.25
CA ARG A 59 -9.37 4.19 7.24
C ARG A 59 -8.36 3.94 6.11
N ALA A 60 -7.18 3.41 6.44
CA ALA A 60 -6.17 3.09 5.45
C ALA A 60 -6.62 1.93 4.54
N PHE A 61 -7.26 0.92 5.11
CA PHE A 61 -7.88 -0.17 4.35
C PHE A 61 -9.02 0.34 3.45
N GLU A 62 -9.92 1.17 3.97
CA GLU A 62 -11.02 1.77 3.18
C GLU A 62 -10.48 2.58 2.01
N ARG A 63 -9.48 3.44 2.28
CA ARG A 63 -8.80 4.21 1.24
C ARG A 63 -8.16 3.29 0.20
N GLY A 64 -7.50 2.22 0.62
CA GLY A 64 -6.85 1.29 -0.31
C GLY A 64 -7.81 0.61 -1.27
N ARG A 65 -9.06 0.34 -0.87
CA ARG A 65 -10.10 -0.23 -1.76
C ARG A 65 -10.44 0.65 -2.97
N GLU A 66 -10.18 1.96 -2.88
CA GLU A 66 -10.39 2.91 -3.97
C GLU A 66 -9.17 3.04 -4.90
N HIS A 67 -8.08 2.34 -4.59
CA HIS A 67 -6.80 2.43 -5.29
C HIS A 67 -6.41 1.08 -5.89
N ARG A 68 -5.49 1.13 -6.85
CA ARG A 68 -4.80 -0.06 -7.36
C ARG A 68 -3.29 0.11 -7.19
N ASN A 69 -2.69 -0.75 -6.39
CA ASN A 69 -1.26 -0.72 -6.09
C ASN A 69 -0.43 -1.37 -7.21
N SER A 70 0.89 -1.19 -7.12
CA SER A 70 1.82 -1.52 -8.20
C SER A 70 2.57 -2.84 -8.01
N PHE A 71 2.09 -3.74 -7.13
CA PHE A 71 2.73 -5.04 -6.88
C PHE A 71 2.64 -6.02 -8.06
N ASP A 72 1.81 -5.73 -9.08
CA ASP A 72 1.71 -6.51 -10.31
C ASP A 72 2.76 -6.14 -11.36
N ARG A 73 3.66 -5.18 -11.08
CA ARG A 73 4.66 -4.67 -12.03
C ARG A 73 6.09 -4.96 -11.62
N ASP A 74 6.96 -4.94 -12.64
CA ASP A 74 8.39 -4.99 -12.43
C ASP A 74 8.86 -3.74 -11.66
N PRO A 75 9.57 -3.89 -10.54
CA PRO A 75 10.10 -2.77 -9.78
C PRO A 75 11.06 -1.86 -10.58
N GLU A 76 11.78 -2.38 -11.58
CA GLU A 76 12.70 -1.60 -12.42
C GLU A 76 11.95 -0.66 -13.37
N ASP A 77 10.79 -1.10 -13.89
CA ASP A 77 9.89 -0.27 -14.70
C ASP A 77 9.27 0.88 -13.88
N LEU A 78 9.05 0.66 -12.58
CA LEU A 78 8.50 1.68 -11.69
C LEU A 78 9.51 2.80 -11.38
N LEU A 79 10.81 2.50 -11.30
CA LEU A 79 11.85 3.51 -11.05
C LEU A 79 12.08 4.44 -12.24
N THR A 80 11.81 3.96 -13.45
CA THR A 80 12.04 4.70 -14.70
C THR A 80 10.81 5.48 -15.15
N SER A 81 9.66 5.26 -14.50
CA SER A 81 8.40 5.94 -14.77
C SER A 81 8.35 7.36 -14.17
N ASP A 82 7.68 8.29 -14.86
CA ASP A 82 7.45 9.64 -14.35
C ASP A 82 6.57 9.61 -13.07
N PHE A 83 6.99 10.37 -12.05
CA PHE A 83 6.35 10.34 -10.73
C PHE A 83 4.90 10.85 -10.77
N ASP A 84 4.61 11.90 -11.55
CA ASP A 84 3.26 12.44 -11.69
C ASP A 84 2.34 11.49 -12.46
N GLU A 85 2.90 10.67 -13.35
CA GLU A 85 2.18 9.60 -14.02
C GLU A 85 1.85 8.44 -13.07
N LEU A 86 2.80 8.01 -12.23
CA LEU A 86 2.57 6.98 -11.21
C LEU A 86 1.48 7.40 -10.22
N LYS A 87 1.54 8.63 -9.73
CA LYS A 87 0.54 9.18 -8.81
C LYS A 87 -0.85 9.27 -9.45
N ARG A 88 -0.95 9.70 -10.70
CA ARG A 88 -2.25 9.76 -11.41
C ARG A 88 -2.86 8.39 -11.66
N ARG A 89 -2.04 7.35 -11.82
CA ARG A 89 -2.47 5.98 -12.13
C ARG A 89 -2.84 5.18 -10.89
N SER A 90 -2.09 5.29 -9.81
CA SER A 90 -2.44 4.64 -8.53
C SER A 90 -3.74 5.18 -7.92
N LEU A 91 -4.10 6.43 -8.26
CA LEU A 91 -5.37 7.09 -7.89
C LEU A 91 -6.55 6.77 -8.83
N ARG A 92 -6.34 6.07 -9.95
CA ARG A 92 -7.39 5.85 -10.95
C ARG A 92 -7.95 4.43 -10.91
N ILE A 93 -9.24 4.40 -10.53
CA ILE A 93 -10.32 3.48 -10.91
C ILE A 93 -10.72 2.48 -9.81
N ALA A 94 -11.52 2.98 -8.86
CA ALA A 94 -12.80 2.33 -8.57
C ALA A 94 -13.83 2.90 -9.57
N GLY A 95 -14.04 2.18 -10.67
CA GLY A 95 -15.08 2.43 -11.68
C GLY A 95 -15.68 1.10 -12.07
#